data_AF-A0A9E2LS59-F1
#
_entry.id   AF-A0A9E2LS59-F1
#
_cell.length_a   1.000
_cell.length_b   1.000
_cell.length_c   1.000
_cell.angle_alpha   90.00
_cell.angle_beta   90.00
_cell.angle_gamma   90.00
#
_symmetry.space_group_name_H-M   'P 1'
#
loop_
_entity.id
_entity.type
_entity.pdbx_description
1 polymer ?
#
loop_
_entity_poly.entity_id
_entity_poly.type
_entity_poly.pdbx_seq_one_letter_code
_entity_poly.pdbx_strand_id
1 'polypeptide(L)'
;QNSPANAEIARLLRNKLVEELYFKGYPKIPPKVIDEKLAGVAAGGGDEVSPRLLGEMLNVDAVLYTTLKEVGTTVILFYAPTTVDVEFEMRSARTGESLWRVHYRTTRRNYGFFRKQLELKTSQVFEPAIQEVVNKSLSTLPDGPDAIGS
;
A
#
# COMPACT_ATOMS: atom_id res chain seq x y z
N GLN A 1 1.18 9.72 -13.15
CA GLN A 1 2.43 10.49 -13.27
C GLN A 1 3.25 10.30 -11.99
N ASN A 2 4.45 9.73 -12.07
CA ASN A 2 5.31 9.43 -10.92
C ASN A 2 6.05 10.70 -10.46
N SER A 3 5.43 11.49 -9.59
CA SER A 3 6.13 12.55 -8.85
C SER A 3 6.99 11.92 -7.74
N PRO A 4 8.18 12.44 -7.40
CA PRO A 4 9.00 11.92 -6.30
C PRO A 4 8.25 11.86 -4.96
N ALA A 5 7.31 12.76 -4.72
CA ALA A 5 6.43 12.73 -3.55
C ALA A 5 5.53 11.48 -3.53
N ASN A 6 5.04 11.03 -4.69
CA ASN A 6 4.21 9.83 -4.80
C ASN A 6 5.02 8.56 -4.53
N ALA A 7 6.30 8.53 -4.92
CA ALA A 7 7.19 7.42 -4.64
C ALA A 7 7.49 7.26 -3.14
N GLU A 8 7.69 8.39 -2.44
CA GLU A 8 7.87 8.37 -0.98
C GLU A 8 6.61 7.92 -0.24
N ILE A 9 5.43 8.38 -0.68
CA ILE A 9 4.14 7.97 -0.13
C ILE A 9 3.86 6.49 -0.38
N ALA A 10 4.18 5.97 -1.57
CA ALA A 10 4.09 4.55 -1.87
C ALA A 10 5.04 3.70 -0.98
N ARG A 11 6.26 4.18 -0.74
CA ARG A 11 7.20 3.53 0.19
C ARG A 11 6.68 3.50 1.62
N LEU A 12 6.10 4.61 2.08
CA LEU A 12 5.50 4.71 3.41
C LEU A 12 4.30 3.75 3.56
N LEU A 13 3.40 3.72 2.56
CA LEU A 13 2.28 2.79 2.50
C LEU A 13 2.76 1.35 2.57
N ARG A 14 3.77 0.98 1.77
CA ARG A 14 4.34 -0.37 1.75
C ARG A 14 4.90 -0.78 3.11
N ASN A 15 5.64 0.11 3.77
CA ASN A 15 6.24 -0.20 5.07
C ASN A 15 5.17 -0.48 6.12
N LYS A 16 4.14 0.39 6.22
CA LYS A 16 3.02 0.20 7.14
C LYS A 16 2.25 -1.08 6.83
N LEU A 17 2.00 -1.35 5.55
CA LEU A 17 1.30 -2.57 5.13
C LEU A 17 2.03 -3.84 5.59
N VAL A 18 3.35 -3.92 5.39
CA VAL A 18 4.15 -5.09 5.79
C VAL A 18 4.16 -5.27 7.30
N GLU A 19 4.22 -4.18 8.07
CA GLU A 19 4.15 -4.22 9.53
C GLU A 19 2.80 -4.72 10.02
N GLU A 20 1.70 -4.17 9.51
CA GLU A 20 0.35 -4.55 9.95
C GLU A 20 -0.04 -5.97 9.51
N LEU A 21 0.39 -6.42 8.33
CA LEU A 21 0.23 -7.82 7.91
C LEU A 21 0.97 -8.78 8.85
N TYR A 22 2.18 -8.41 9.27
CA TYR A 22 2.95 -9.20 10.24
C TYR A 22 2.24 -9.24 11.60
N PHE A 23 1.69 -8.12 12.08
CA PHE A 23 0.90 -8.11 13.31
C PHE A 23 -0.39 -8.95 13.22
N LYS A 24 -0.99 -9.08 12.03
CA LYS A 24 -2.09 -10.01 11.78
C LYS A 24 -1.69 -11.48 11.67
N GLY A 25 -0.41 -11.82 11.81
CA GLY A 25 0.06 -13.21 11.76
C GLY A 25 0.39 -13.73 10.36
N TYR A 26 0.63 -12.84 9.39
CA TYR A 26 1.16 -13.25 8.08
C TYR A 26 2.70 -13.23 8.08
N PRO A 27 3.35 -14.17 7.37
CA PRO A 27 4.80 -14.22 7.32
C PRO A 27 5.38 -12.99 6.64
N LYS A 28 6.41 -12.41 7.27
CA LYS A 28 7.08 -11.20 6.77
C LYS A 28 8.11 -11.57 5.70
N ILE A 29 7.80 -11.24 4.45
CA ILE A 29 8.77 -11.29 3.36
C ILE A 29 9.53 -9.96 3.32
N PRO A 30 10.89 -9.96 3.41
CA PRO A 30 11.65 -8.72 3.37
C PRO A 30 11.40 -7.95 2.06
N PRO A 31 11.06 -6.65 2.14
CA PRO A 31 10.84 -5.79 0.97
C PRO A 31 11.92 -5.89 -0.10
N LYS A 32 13.19 -5.95 0.33
CA LYS A 32 14.36 -6.05 -0.56
C LYS A 32 14.35 -7.32 -1.41
N VAL A 33 13.93 -8.46 -0.85
CA VAL A 33 13.85 -9.74 -1.56
C VAL A 33 12.80 -9.69 -2.66
N ILE A 34 11.66 -9.04 -2.38
CA ILE A 34 10.60 -8.81 -3.37
C ILE A 34 11.15 -7.94 -4.50
N ASP A 35 11.83 -6.84 -4.17
CA ASP A 35 12.34 -5.88 -5.15
C ASP A 35 13.40 -6.51 -6.07
N GLU A 36 14.32 -7.31 -5.53
CA GLU A 36 15.33 -8.06 -6.30
C GLU A 36 14.69 -9.04 -7.28
N LYS A 37 13.63 -9.73 -6.87
CA LYS A 37 12.90 -10.68 -7.72
C LYS A 37 12.09 -9.97 -8.81
N LEU A 38 11.45 -8.85 -8.46
CA LEU A 38 10.67 -8.04 -9.41
C LEU A 38 11.54 -7.31 -10.43
N ALA A 39 12.76 -6.91 -10.07
CA ALA A 39 13.69 -6.25 -10.99
C ALA A 39 13.99 -7.10 -12.24
N GLY A 40 13.99 -8.43 -12.10
CA GLY A 40 14.14 -9.35 -13.24
C GLY A 40 12.91 -9.42 -14.16
N VAL A 41 11.72 -9.08 -13.65
CA VAL A 41 10.44 -9.15 -14.39
C VAL A 41 10.10 -7.81 -15.06
N ALA A 42 10.40 -6.69 -14.39
CA ALA A 42 10.11 -5.34 -14.88
C ALA A 42 10.84 -4.98 -16.18
N ALA A 43 11.92 -5.71 -16.53
CA ALA A 43 12.61 -5.57 -17.81
C ALA A 43 11.74 -5.96 -19.03
N GLY A 44 10.61 -6.65 -18.82
CA GLY A 44 9.74 -7.19 -19.88
C GLY A 44 8.55 -6.32 -20.32
N GLY A 45 8.32 -5.15 -19.71
CA GLY A 45 7.19 -4.27 -20.04
C GLY A 45 6.23 -4.07 -18.86
N GLY A 46 5.78 -2.83 -18.68
CA GLY A 46 5.13 -2.32 -17.47
C GLY A 46 3.67 -2.73 -17.23
N ASP A 47 3.30 -3.96 -17.57
CA ASP A 47 1.99 -4.52 -17.24
C ASP A 47 1.99 -5.14 -15.83
N GLU A 48 0.80 -5.23 -15.22
CA GLU A 48 0.62 -5.87 -13.90
C GLU A 48 1.15 -7.32 -13.95
N VAL A 49 2.18 -7.61 -13.14
CA VAL A 49 2.82 -8.93 -13.18
C VAL A 49 1.82 -10.00 -12.75
N SER A 50 1.71 -11.06 -13.55
CA SER A 50 0.80 -12.18 -13.29
C SER A 50 0.97 -12.76 -11.88
N PRO A 51 -0.14 -13.00 -11.13
CA PRO A 51 -0.08 -13.61 -9.80
C PRO A 51 0.61 -14.97 -9.80
N ARG A 52 0.48 -15.73 -10.91
CA ARG A 52 1.11 -17.05 -11.06
C ARG A 52 2.62 -16.97 -11.14
N LEU A 53 3.12 -16.04 -11.95
CA LEU A 53 4.55 -15.83 -12.10
C LEU A 53 5.17 -15.40 -10.75
N LEU A 54 4.51 -14.48 -10.03
CA LEU A 54 4.96 -14.06 -8.71
C LEU A 54 4.90 -15.18 -7.67
N GLY A 55 3.86 -16.01 -7.73
CA GLY A 55 3.71 -17.22 -6.92
C GLY A 55 4.89 -18.16 -7.05
N GLU A 56 5.26 -18.50 -8.28
CA GLU A 56 6.38 -19.39 -8.57
C GLU A 56 7.73 -18.78 -8.17
N MET A 57 7.93 -17.49 -8.43
CA MET A 57 9.19 -16.80 -8.15
C MET A 57 9.47 -16.59 -6.66
N LEU A 58 8.42 -16.32 -5.88
CA LEU A 58 8.49 -16.02 -4.45
C LEU A 58 8.09 -17.22 -3.59
N ASN A 59 7.62 -18.30 -4.18
CA ASN A 59 7.07 -19.48 -3.51
C ASN A 59 5.98 -19.10 -2.48
N VAL A 60 4.97 -18.36 -2.95
CA VAL A 60 3.85 -17.85 -2.14
C VAL A 60 2.51 -18.35 -2.65
N ASP A 61 1.54 -18.49 -1.75
CA ASP A 61 0.19 -18.98 -2.09
C ASP A 61 -0.76 -17.89 -2.62
N ALA A 62 -0.49 -16.63 -2.26
CA ALA A 62 -1.28 -15.48 -2.65
C ALA A 62 -0.41 -14.22 -2.81
N VAL A 63 -0.86 -13.30 -3.66
CA VAL A 63 -0.19 -12.03 -3.94
C VAL A 63 -1.15 -10.89 -3.63
N LEU A 64 -0.68 -9.92 -2.84
CA LEU A 64 -1.42 -8.70 -2.52
C LEU A 64 -1.01 -7.56 -3.46
N TYR A 65 -1.90 -7.20 -4.36
CA TYR A 65 -1.80 -6.02 -5.21
C TYR A 65 -2.30 -4.80 -4.45
N THR A 66 -1.53 -3.72 -4.51
CA THR A 66 -1.87 -2.45 -3.88
C THR A 66 -1.85 -1.35 -4.93
N THR A 67 -2.99 -0.68 -5.10
CA THR A 67 -3.16 0.38 -6.08
C THR A 67 -3.45 1.69 -5.36
N LEU A 68 -2.53 2.64 -5.48
CA LEU A 68 -2.68 4.00 -4.96
C LEU A 68 -3.38 4.86 -6.01
N LYS A 69 -4.70 5.05 -5.88
CA LYS A 69 -5.54 5.70 -6.91
C LYS A 69 -5.43 7.22 -6.89
N GLU A 70 -5.49 7.81 -5.70
CA GLU A 70 -5.39 9.26 -5.52
C GLU A 70 -4.54 9.58 -4.30
N VAL A 71 -3.56 10.45 -4.52
CA VAL A 71 -2.76 11.09 -3.48
C VAL A 71 -2.67 12.54 -3.85
N GLY A 72 -3.26 13.39 -3.02
CA GLY A 72 -3.40 14.79 -3.35
C GLY A 72 -3.60 15.67 -2.14
N THR A 73 -3.12 16.90 -2.27
CA THR A 73 -3.46 18.00 -1.38
C THR A 73 -4.09 19.13 -2.19
N THR A 74 -5.38 19.37 -1.99
CA THR A 74 -6.09 20.45 -2.72
C THR A 74 -6.17 21.70 -1.85
N VAL A 75 -5.25 22.64 -2.03
CA VAL A 75 -5.24 23.89 -1.24
C VAL A 75 -6.50 24.70 -1.54
N ILE A 76 -7.38 24.87 -0.55
CA ILE A 76 -8.56 25.72 -0.63
C ILE A 76 -8.42 26.82 0.43
N LEU A 77 -8.19 28.05 -0.02
CA LEU A 77 -8.09 29.31 0.75
C LEU A 77 -7.13 29.30 1.98
N PHE A 78 -7.41 28.50 3.02
CA PHE A 78 -6.73 28.47 4.32
C PHE A 78 -6.42 27.06 4.87
N TYR A 79 -6.73 25.99 4.14
CA TYR A 79 -6.42 24.61 4.55
C TYR A 79 -6.01 23.72 3.38
N ALA A 80 -5.30 22.66 3.74
CA ALA A 80 -4.68 21.71 2.83
C ALA A 80 -5.21 20.28 3.16
N PRO A 81 -6.39 19.90 2.64
CA PRO A 81 -6.93 18.57 2.81
C PRO A 81 -6.04 17.54 2.10
N THR A 82 -5.67 16.50 2.81
CA THR A 82 -4.88 15.37 2.31
C THR A 82 -5.78 14.19 2.07
N THR A 83 -5.89 13.77 0.82
CA THR A 83 -6.66 12.60 0.42
C THR A 83 -5.73 11.45 0.09
N VAL A 84 -6.05 10.27 0.63
CA VAL A 84 -5.41 9.00 0.32
C VAL A 84 -6.50 8.01 -0.09
N ASP A 85 -6.44 7.54 -1.32
CA ASP A 85 -7.34 6.56 -1.91
C ASP A 85 -6.53 5.32 -2.33
N VAL A 86 -6.82 4.19 -1.70
CA VAL A 86 -6.10 2.92 -1.92
C VAL A 86 -7.09 1.80 -2.16
N GLU A 87 -6.75 0.96 -3.12
CA GLU A 87 -7.38 -0.34 -3.34
C GLU A 87 -6.36 -1.44 -3.07
N PHE A 88 -6.81 -2.45 -2.33
CA PHE A 88 -6.06 -3.67 -2.09
C PHE A 88 -6.80 -4.84 -2.71
N GLU A 89 -6.05 -5.71 -3.38
CA GLU A 89 -6.58 -6.95 -3.92
C GLU A 89 -5.61 -8.09 -3.68
N MET A 90 -6.06 -9.09 -2.93
CA MET A 90 -5.35 -10.35 -2.76
C MET A 90 -5.84 -11.35 -3.82
N ARG A 91 -4.91 -11.87 -4.61
CA ARG A 91 -5.20 -12.91 -5.60
C ARG A 91 -4.46 -14.20 -5.28
N SER A 92 -5.09 -15.34 -5.56
CA SER A 92 -4.43 -16.64 -5.47
C SER A 92 -3.28 -16.69 -6.47
N ALA A 93 -2.10 -17.07 -5.99
CA ALA A 93 -0.95 -17.27 -6.86
C ALA A 93 -1.07 -18.55 -7.70
N ARG A 94 -1.97 -19.46 -7.33
CA ARG A 94 -2.23 -20.70 -8.09
C ARG A 94 -3.25 -20.48 -9.21
N THR A 95 -4.42 -19.94 -8.87
CA THR A 95 -5.53 -19.82 -9.83
C THR A 95 -5.54 -18.46 -10.52
N GLY A 96 -5.07 -17.41 -9.86
CA GLY A 96 -5.21 -16.01 -10.26
C GLY A 96 -6.50 -15.36 -9.76
N GLU A 97 -7.36 -16.10 -9.06
CA GLU A 97 -8.66 -15.61 -8.58
C GLU A 97 -8.51 -14.60 -7.45
N SER A 98 -9.42 -13.63 -7.40
CA SER A 98 -9.51 -12.66 -6.32
C SER A 98 -10.03 -13.34 -5.06
N LEU A 99 -9.20 -13.42 -4.02
CA LEU A 99 -9.53 -14.00 -2.72
C LEU A 99 -10.13 -12.95 -1.78
N TRP A 100 -9.68 -11.70 -1.92
CA TRP A 100 -10.12 -10.58 -1.10
C TRP A 100 -9.84 -9.28 -1.84
N ARG A 101 -10.78 -8.34 -1.80
CA ARG A 101 -10.60 -7.00 -2.37
C ARG A 101 -11.27 -5.98 -1.47
N VAL A 102 -10.57 -4.89 -1.19
CA VAL A 102 -11.12 -3.77 -0.43
C VAL A 102 -10.64 -2.45 -1.00
N HIS A 103 -11.50 -1.45 -0.90
CA HIS A 103 -11.22 -0.08 -1.31
C HIS A 103 -11.53 0.85 -0.16
N TYR A 104 -10.57 1.73 0.17
CA TYR A 104 -10.75 2.72 1.21
C TYR A 104 -10.18 4.07 0.78
N ARG A 105 -10.94 5.12 1.10
CA ARG A 105 -10.56 6.51 0.89
C ARG A 105 -10.67 7.26 2.21
N THR A 106 -9.64 8.01 2.58
CA THR A 106 -9.68 8.95 3.69
C THR A 106 -9.26 10.34 3.23
N THR A 107 -9.88 11.36 3.82
CA THR A 107 -9.51 12.77 3.61
C THR A 107 -9.33 13.43 4.97
N ARG A 108 -8.10 13.83 5.28
CA ARG A 108 -7.78 14.57 6.51
C ARG A 108 -7.62 16.05 6.23
N ARG A 109 -8.26 16.90 7.05
CA ARG A 109 -8.15 18.35 6.93
C ARG A 109 -6.97 18.85 7.76
N ASN A 110 -5.95 19.38 7.12
CA ASN A 110 -4.82 19.99 7.82
C ASN A 110 -5.01 21.51 7.86
N TYR A 111 -5.24 22.03 9.06
CA TYR A 111 -5.36 23.47 9.33
C TYR A 111 -3.96 24.05 9.58
N GLY A 112 -3.62 25.19 8.94
CA GLY A 112 -2.41 25.96 9.25
C GLY A 112 -1.16 25.69 8.41
N PHE A 113 -1.22 24.87 7.35
CA PHE A 113 -0.06 24.59 6.50
C PHE A 113 -0.09 25.43 5.22
N PHE A 114 0.85 26.39 5.11
CA PHE A 114 1.12 27.07 3.84
C PHE A 114 1.69 26.07 2.82
N ARG A 115 1.39 26.26 1.53
CA ARG A 115 1.81 25.38 0.40
C ARG A 115 3.29 24.96 0.45
N LYS A 116 4.17 25.86 0.89
CA LYS A 116 5.62 25.65 1.01
C LYS A 116 6.05 24.78 2.20
N GLN A 117 5.21 24.65 3.24
CA GLN A 117 5.42 23.74 4.38
C GLN A 117 4.98 22.30 4.10
N LEU A 118 4.05 22.10 3.15
CA LEU A 118 3.54 20.78 2.78
C LEU A 118 4.60 19.93 2.05
N GLU A 119 5.41 20.56 1.19
CA GLU A 119 6.50 19.89 0.48
C GLU A 119 7.62 19.39 1.43
N LEU A 120 7.84 20.10 2.55
CA LEU A 120 8.88 19.78 3.53
C LEU A 120 8.44 18.72 4.55
N LYS A 121 7.16 18.33 4.57
CA LYS A 121 6.55 17.51 5.64
C LYS A 121 5.62 16.41 5.13
N THR A 122 5.90 15.86 3.94
CA THR A 122 5.13 14.76 3.34
C THR A 122 4.84 13.64 4.36
N SER A 123 5.84 13.18 5.13
CA SER A 123 5.61 12.15 6.15
C SER A 123 4.65 12.59 7.26
N GLN A 124 4.79 13.80 7.81
CA GLN A 124 3.93 14.25 8.93
C GLN A 124 2.46 14.38 8.55
N VAL A 125 2.20 14.67 7.28
CA VAL A 125 0.85 14.92 6.77
C VAL A 125 0.20 13.65 6.25
N PHE A 126 0.95 12.81 5.53
CA PHE A 126 0.42 11.60 4.90
C PHE A 126 0.46 10.37 5.82
N GLU A 127 1.41 10.26 6.75
CA GLU A 127 1.52 9.10 7.64
C GLU A 127 0.23 8.79 8.42
N PRO A 128 -0.45 9.77 9.05
CA PRO A 128 -1.69 9.49 9.77
C PRO A 128 -2.82 9.02 8.86
N ALA A 129 -2.90 9.56 7.63
CA ALA A 129 -3.91 9.18 6.66
C ALA A 129 -3.64 7.77 6.09
N ILE A 130 -2.38 7.45 5.81
CA ILE A 130 -1.95 6.13 5.36
C ILE A 130 -2.22 5.08 6.44
N GLN A 131 -1.81 5.33 7.69
CA GLN A 131 -2.04 4.41 8.79
C GLN A 131 -3.53 4.13 8.97
N GLU A 132 -4.38 5.16 8.89
CA GLU A 132 -5.82 4.98 8.98
C GLU A 132 -6.39 4.09 7.86
N VAL A 133 -5.96 4.32 6.60
CA VAL A 133 -6.41 3.51 5.46
C VAL A 133 -5.93 2.07 5.58
N VAL A 134 -4.67 1.85 5.97
CA VAL A 134 -4.11 0.50 6.17
C VAL A 134 -4.89 -0.23 7.27
N ASN A 135 -5.07 0.38 8.44
CA ASN A 135 -5.76 -0.25 9.57
C ASN A 135 -7.21 -0.59 9.23
N LYS A 136 -7.94 0.35 8.62
CA LYS A 136 -9.33 0.10 8.20
C LYS A 136 -9.40 -1.01 7.15
N SER A 137 -8.50 -1.01 6.18
CA SER A 137 -8.43 -2.05 5.15
C SER A 137 -8.18 -3.42 5.77
N LEU A 138 -7.10 -3.56 6.54
CA LEU A 138 -6.67 -4.83 7.11
C LEU A 138 -7.57 -5.35 8.23
N SER A 139 -8.38 -4.50 8.86
CA SER A 139 -9.42 -4.96 9.80
C SER A 139 -10.46 -5.89 9.16
N THR A 140 -10.62 -5.82 7.82
CA THR A 140 -11.51 -6.68 7.05
C THR A 140 -10.82 -7.92 6.47
N LEU A 141 -9.49 -7.98 6.56
CA LEU A 141 -8.73 -9.15 6.15
C LEU A 141 -8.78 -10.19 7.29
N PRO A 142 -8.97 -11.49 6.99
CA PRO A 142 -8.84 -12.54 8.00
C PRO A 142 -7.47 -12.52 8.67
N ASP A 143 -7.36 -13.16 9.83
CA ASP A 143 -6.08 -13.34 10.49
C ASP A 143 -5.21 -14.37 9.75
N GLY A 144 -3.91 -14.18 9.84
CA GLY A 144 -2.92 -15.01 9.18
C GLY A 144 -2.68 -16.35 9.88
N PRO A 145 -1.94 -17.26 9.25
CA PRO A 145 -1.71 -18.61 9.77
C PRO A 145 -0.98 -18.62 11.11
N ASP A 146 -0.18 -17.60 11.41
CA ASP A 146 0.57 -17.48 12.67
C ASP A 146 -0.15 -16.61 13.71
N ALA A 147 -1.42 -16.27 13.49
CA ALA A 147 -2.19 -15.50 14.46
C ALA A 147 -2.37 -16.32 15.76
N ILE A 148 -1.93 -15.76 16.88
CA ILE A 148 -2.08 -16.39 18.19
C ILE A 148 -3.53 -16.20 18.65
N GLY A 149 -4.39 -17.13 18.27
CA GLY A 149 -5.80 -17.13 18.65
C GLY A 149 -6.66 -18.07 17.82
N SER A 150 -6.61 -19.37 18.13
CA SER A 150 -7.66 -20.36 17.80
C SER A 150 -8.61 -20.54 18.96
#